data_AF-A0A533ZIZ1-F1
#
_entry.id   AF-A0A533ZIZ1-F1
#
_cell.length_a   1.000
_cell.length_b   1.000
_cell.length_c   1.000
_cell.angle_alpha   90.00
_cell.angle_beta   90.00
_cell.angle_gamma   90.00
#
_symmetry.space_group_name_H-M   'P 1'
#
loop_
_entity.id
_entity.type
_entity.pdbx_description
1 polymer ?
#
loop_
_entity_poly.entity_id
_entity_poly.type
_entity_poly.pdbx_seq_one_letter_code
_entity_poly.pdbx_strand_id
1 'polypeptide(L)' 'MNFCSHCGSPVSRKVPPGDTLPRFVCDVCQAIHYENPKIVAGCIPEWEDQILLCRRAIEPKYGLWT' A
#
# COMPACT_ATOMS: atom_id res chain seq x y z
N MET A 1 5.44 0.04 -9.23
CA MET A 1 6.10 -1.26 -9.52
C MET A 1 6.97 -1.09 -10.76
N ASN A 2 8.24 -1.51 -10.73
CA ASN A 2 9.16 -1.32 -11.88
C ASN A 2 9.32 -2.58 -12.75
N PHE A 3 9.18 -3.77 -12.15
CA PHE A 3 9.35 -5.06 -12.82
C PHE A 3 8.20 -6.00 -12.46
N CYS A 4 7.90 -6.93 -13.37
CA CYS A 4 6.86 -7.95 -13.22
C CYS A 4 7.27 -8.97 -12.17
N SER A 5 6.41 -9.21 -11.17
CA SER A 5 6.66 -10.21 -10.14
C SER A 5 6.62 -11.66 -10.64
N HIS A 6 6.11 -11.92 -11.85
CA HIS A 6 6.02 -13.27 -12.40
C HIS A 6 7.23 -13.66 -13.27
N CYS A 7 7.80 -12.71 -14.03
CA CYS A 7 8.86 -13.01 -15.01
C CYS A 7 10.07 -12.08 -14.96
N GLY A 8 10.08 -11.06 -14.08
CA GLY A 8 11.21 -10.14 -13.91
C GLY A 8 11.37 -9.09 -15.03
N SER A 9 10.59 -9.15 -16.10
CA SER A 9 10.63 -8.14 -17.17
C SER A 9 10.05 -6.80 -16.71
N PRO A 10 10.45 -5.66 -17.31
CA PRO A 10 9.84 -4.36 -17.01
C PRO A 10 8.33 -4.35 -17.23
N VAL A 11 7.61 -3.54 -16.46
CA VAL A 11 6.16 -3.30 -16.63
C VAL A 11 5.90 -1.89 -17.15
N SER A 12 4.79 -1.70 -17.86
CA SER A 12 4.31 -0.41 -18.36
C SER A 12 2.95 -0.06 -17.74
N ARG A 13 2.60 1.23 -17.65
CA ARG A 13 1.26 1.65 -17.23
C ARG A 13 0.34 1.76 -18.44
N LYS A 14 -0.72 0.95 -18.48
CA LYS A 14 -1.72 0.93 -19.58
C LYS A 14 -3.12 0.83 -19.01
N VAL A 15 -4.12 1.33 -19.73
CA VAL A 15 -5.54 1.07 -19.41
C VAL A 15 -5.95 -0.22 -20.12
N PRO A 16 -6.22 -1.33 -19.41
CA PRO A 16 -6.68 -2.55 -20.06
C PRO A 16 -8.03 -2.36 -20.76
N PRO A 17 -8.35 -3.16 -21.80
CA PRO A 17 -9.65 -3.12 -22.45
C PRO A 17 -10.79 -3.33 -21.43
N GLY A 18 -11.79 -2.45 -21.45
CA GLY A 18 -12.93 -2.49 -20.53
C GLY A 18 -12.69 -1.84 -19.16
N ASP A 19 -11.48 -1.36 -18.89
CA ASP A 19 -11.15 -0.61 -17.67
C ASP A 19 -11.04 0.90 -17.97
N THR A 20 -10.99 1.75 -16.95
CA THR A 20 -10.85 3.21 -17.11
C THR A 20 -9.58 3.78 -16.49
N LEU A 21 -8.86 2.97 -15.70
CA LEU A 21 -7.70 3.40 -14.94
C LEU A 21 -6.42 2.66 -15.39
N PRO A 22 -5.26 3.34 -15.44
CA PRO A 22 -4.02 2.68 -15.81
C PRO A 22 -3.52 1.71 -14.73
N ARG A 23 -3.20 0.48 -15.14
CA ARG A 23 -2.62 -0.60 -14.33
C ARG A 23 -1.18 -0.87 -14.76
N PHE A 24 -0.38 -1.50 -13.90
CA PHE A 24 0.91 -2.05 -14.30
C PHE A 24 0.67 -3.33 -15.10
N VAL A 25 1.10 -3.35 -16.37
CA VAL A 25 0.94 -4.48 -17.29
C VAL A 25 2.31 -4.95 -17.77
N CYS A 26 2.54 -6.26 -17.77
CA CYS A 26 3.75 -6.84 -18.33
C CYS A 26 3.52 -7.21 -19.81
N ASP A 27 4.31 -6.64 -20.71
CA ASP A 27 4.18 -6.90 -22.15
C ASP A 27 4.77 -8.26 -22.58
N VAL A 28 5.51 -8.93 -21.69
CA VAL A 28 6.13 -10.24 -21.98
C VAL A 28 5.19 -11.38 -21.62
N CYS A 29 4.68 -11.40 -20.39
CA CYS A 29 3.81 -12.49 -19.90
C CYS A 29 2.33 -12.12 -19.84
N GLN A 30 1.96 -10.89 -20.24
CA GLN A 30 0.59 -10.36 -20.27
C GLN A 30 -0.10 -10.28 -18.89
N ALA A 31 0.66 -10.40 -17.81
CA ALA A 31 0.14 -10.24 -16.46
C ALA A 31 -0.26 -8.78 -16.18
N ILE A 32 -1.44 -8.59 -15.58
CA ILE A 32 -1.91 -7.30 -15.06
C ILE A 32 -1.74 -7.31 -13.54
N HIS A 33 -1.00 -6.33 -13.01
CA HIS A 33 -0.74 -6.19 -11.59
C HIS A 33 -1.66 -5.14 -10.97
N TYR A 34 -2.65 -5.61 -10.22
CA TYR A 34 -3.55 -4.76 -9.45
C TYR A 34 -2.89 -4.33 -8.12
N GLU A 35 -3.09 -3.07 -7.76
CA GLU A 35 -2.66 -2.53 -6.47
C GLU A 35 -3.84 -2.59 -5.50
N ASN A 36 -3.76 -3.48 -4.52
CA ASN A 36 -4.77 -3.60 -3.48
C ASN A 36 -4.43 -2.69 -2.29
N PRO A 37 -5.44 -2.10 -1.63
CA PRO A 37 -5.23 -1.34 -0.39
C PRO A 37 -4.58 -2.19 0.69
N LYS A 38 -3.75 -1.55 1.52
CA LYS A 38 -3.22 -2.14 2.75
C LYS A 38 -4.04 -1.65 3.93
N ILE A 39 -4.51 -2.58 4.76
CA ILE A 39 -5.29 -2.26 5.96
C ILE A 39 -4.33 -1.98 7.12
N VAL A 40 -4.57 -0.89 7.83
CA VAL A 40 -3.95 -0.58 9.13
C VAL A 40 -5.07 -0.59 10.17
N ALA A 41 -4.98 -1.48 11.16
CA ALA A 41 -5.96 -1.56 12.25
C ALA A 41 -5.43 -0.83 13.49
N GLY A 42 -6.29 -0.04 14.14
CA GLY A 42 -5.96 0.77 15.32
C GLY A 42 -6.72 0.33 16.57
N CYS A 43 -6.07 0.54 17.73
CA CYS A 43 -6.56 0.49 19.11
C CYS A 43 -7.05 1.85 19.64
N ILE A 44 -8.12 1.93 20.44
CA ILE A 44 -8.24 2.93 21.52
C ILE A 44 -8.29 2.14 22.83
N PRO A 45 -7.14 1.93 23.51
CA PRO A 45 -7.12 1.19 24.77
C PRO A 45 -7.52 2.11 25.92
N GLU A 46 -8.52 1.68 26.70
CA GLU A 46 -9.06 2.43 27.84
C GLU A 46 -8.70 1.73 29.16
N TRP A 47 -8.34 2.52 30.18
CA TRP A 47 -8.18 2.07 31.56
C TRP A 47 -8.75 3.13 32.49
N GLU A 48 -9.80 2.79 33.24
CA GLU A 48 -10.58 3.78 34.02
C GLU A 48 -10.98 4.96 33.13
N ASP A 49 -10.73 6.21 33.56
CA ASP A 49 -11.02 7.42 32.79
C ASP A 49 -9.82 7.88 31.91
N GLN A 50 -8.93 6.97 31.51
CA GLN A 50 -7.71 7.25 30.74
C GLN A 50 -7.60 6.45 29.44
N ILE A 51 -6.89 7.01 28.46
CA ILE A 51 -6.53 6.35 27.20
C ILE A 51 -5.02 6.15 27.08
N LEU A 52 -4.60 5.02 26.51
CA LEU A 52 -3.20 4.75 26.21
C LEU A 52 -2.82 5.35 24.85
N LEU A 53 -1.76 6.15 24.83
CA LEU A 53 -1.15 6.68 23.61
C LEU A 53 0.30 6.23 23.50
N CYS A 54 0.80 6.14 22.27
CA CYS A 54 2.18 5.80 21.96
C CYS A 54 2.94 7.02 21.45
N ARG A 55 4.09 7.34 22.06
CA ARG A 55 4.99 8.38 21.53
C ARG A 55 5.88 7.79 20.43
N ARG A 56 5.77 8.32 19.21
CA ARG A 56 6.43 7.77 18.03
C ARG A 56 7.95 7.93 18.10
N ALA A 57 8.68 6.84 17.92
CA ALA A 57 10.15 6.82 17.90
C ALA A 57 10.77 6.82 16.48
N ILE A 58 9.95 6.87 15.43
CA ILE A 58 10.37 6.88 14.03
C ILE A 58 9.60 7.93 13.22
N GLU A 59 10.22 8.46 12.17
CA GLU A 59 9.55 9.28 11.17
C GLU A 59 8.55 8.43 10.33
N PRO A 60 7.48 9.04 9.80
CA PRO A 60 7.11 10.44 9.95
C PRO A 60 6.56 10.77 11.35
N LYS A 61 6.61 12.03 11.76
CA LYS A 61 6.02 12.57 13.01
C LYS A 61 6.70 12.04 14.29
N TYR A 62 8.03 12.01 14.30
CA TYR A 62 8.80 11.64 15.50
C TYR A 62 8.38 12.49 16.72
N GLY A 63 8.28 11.85 17.88
CA GLY A 63 8.04 12.52 19.15
C GLY A 63 6.59 12.96 19.41
N LEU A 64 5.69 12.84 18.43
CA LEU A 64 4.24 13.07 18.62
C LEU A 64 3.54 11.80 19.14
N TRP A 65 2.38 11.99 19.77
CA TRP A 65 1.53 10.91 20.28
C TRP A 65 0.51 10.47 19.24
N THR A 66 0.23 9.17 19.19
CA THR A 66 -0.83 8.53 18.39
C THR A 66 -1.45 7.37 19.14
#